data_AF-A0A972FS05-F1
#
_entry.id   AF-A0A972FS05-F1
#
_cell.length_a   1.000
_cell.length_b   1.000
_cell.length_c   1.000
_cell.angle_alpha   90.00
_cell.angle_beta   90.00
_cell.angle_gamma   90.00
#
_symmetry.space_group_name_H-M   'P 1'
#
loop_
_entity.id
_entity.type
_entity.pdbx_description
1 polymer ?
#
loop_
_entity_poly.entity_id
_entity_poly.type
_entity_poly.pdbx_seq_one_letter_code
_entity_poly.pdbx_strand_id
1 'polypeptide(L)'
;MTKPEFHNLLHEVSVKAMRFAEHFITDKLVSDFRYNVILNASFDQDIPGKFKVFPEDEGGLVLDLTEEKVVELLWRENKCPVWIDINVLKSGKRSTTFNLLCAGRYSDDENEFYYHKQGTGPFGIKSPKLPANFEDGKKFKL
;
A
#
# COMPACT_ATOMS: atom_id res chain seq x y z
N MET A 1 -13.58 -1.12 10.09
CA MET A 1 -12.35 -0.32 10.34
C MET A 1 -12.61 1.19 10.42
N THR A 2 -12.21 1.81 11.53
CA THR A 2 -12.21 3.25 11.79
C THR A 2 -10.98 3.95 11.19
N LYS A 3 -11.00 5.29 11.07
CA LYS A 3 -9.85 6.07 10.56
C LYS A 3 -8.56 5.87 11.38
N PRO A 4 -8.60 5.88 12.73
CA PRO A 4 -7.40 5.59 13.53
C PRO A 4 -6.87 4.17 13.35
N GLU A 5 -7.74 3.17 13.21
CA GLU A 5 -7.32 1.78 12.93
C GLU A 5 -6.64 1.68 11.56
N PHE A 6 -7.18 2.33 10.53
CA PHE A 6 -6.55 2.38 9.22
C PHE A 6 -5.17 3.04 9.26
N HIS A 7 -5.04 4.14 9.99
CA HIS A 7 -3.76 4.83 10.21
C HIS A 7 -2.73 3.91 10.89
N ASN A 8 -3.12 3.28 12.01
CA ASN A 8 -2.24 2.37 12.75
C ASN A 8 -1.82 1.18 11.88
N LEU A 9 -2.74 0.60 11.11
CA LEU A 9 -2.41 -0.49 10.19
C LEU A 9 -1.45 -0.04 9.09
N LEU A 10 -1.67 1.13 8.48
CA LEU A 10 -0.74 1.68 7.49
C LEU A 10 0.68 1.78 8.08
N HIS A 11 0.81 2.35 9.27
CA HIS A 11 2.09 2.46 9.95
C HIS A 11 2.74 1.08 10.18
N GLU A 12 1.99 0.14 10.76
CA GLU A 12 2.48 -1.20 11.07
C GLU A 12 2.91 -1.97 9.81
N VAL A 13 2.11 -1.89 8.74
CA VAL A 13 2.45 -2.59 7.49
C VAL A 13 3.62 -1.95 6.78
N SER A 14 3.83 -0.63 6.91
CA SER A 14 5.04 0.03 6.41
C SER A 14 6.29 -0.46 7.12
N VAL A 15 6.25 -0.60 8.45
CA VAL A 15 7.36 -1.18 9.21
C VAL A 15 7.62 -2.63 8.80
N LYS A 16 6.56 -3.44 8.66
CA LYS A 16 6.67 -4.85 8.23
C LYS A 16 7.21 -4.95 6.79
N ALA A 17 6.75 -4.10 5.88
CA ALA A 17 7.21 -4.06 4.49
C ALA A 17 8.68 -3.62 4.38
N MET A 18 9.10 -2.64 5.19
CA MET A 18 10.51 -2.24 5.30
C MET A 18 11.38 -3.42 5.73
N ARG A 19 11.04 -4.09 6.85
CA ARG A 19 11.78 -5.27 7.35
C ARG A 19 11.77 -6.42 6.35
N PHE A 20 10.65 -6.63 5.66
CA PHE A 20 10.57 -7.64 4.62
C PHE A 20 11.54 -7.34 3.47
N ALA A 21 11.54 -6.09 2.97
CA ALA A 21 12.43 -5.64 1.91
C ALA A 21 13.92 -5.78 2.26
N GLU A 22 14.32 -5.59 3.51
CA GLU A 22 15.71 -5.77 3.98
C GLU A 22 16.27 -7.17 3.73
N HIS A 23 15.43 -8.19 3.51
CA HIS A 23 15.89 -9.53 3.10
C HIS A 23 16.35 -9.57 1.64
N PHE A 24 15.83 -8.67 0.80
CA PHE A 24 16.07 -8.63 -0.65
C PHE A 24 17.11 -7.60 -1.06
N ILE A 25 17.37 -6.59 -0.24
CA ILE A 25 18.16 -5.42 -0.65
C ILE A 25 19.42 -5.21 0.19
N THR A 26 20.40 -4.52 -0.42
CA THR A 26 21.61 -4.04 0.24
C THR A 26 21.47 -2.64 0.81
N ASP A 27 20.52 -1.85 0.34
CA ASP A 27 20.30 -0.48 0.77
C ASP A 27 19.88 -0.42 2.24
N LYS A 28 20.39 0.58 2.95
CA LYS A 28 19.91 0.89 4.30
C LYS A 28 18.56 1.58 4.19
N LEU A 29 17.55 1.06 4.86
CA LEU A 29 16.24 1.70 4.98
C LEU A 29 16.17 2.50 6.28
N VAL A 30 15.33 3.54 6.27
CA VAL A 30 15.06 4.41 7.42
C VAL A 30 13.56 4.55 7.64
N SER A 31 13.17 4.81 8.89
CA SER A 31 11.76 4.80 9.33
C SER A 31 10.99 6.10 9.07
N ASP A 32 11.58 7.06 8.36
CA ASP A 32 10.86 8.23 7.84
C ASP A 32 10.22 7.82 6.50
N PHE A 33 8.91 7.60 6.51
CA PHE A 33 8.20 6.97 5.41
C PHE A 33 7.53 7.98 4.50
N ARG A 34 7.69 7.76 3.18
CA ARG A 34 6.96 8.49 2.13
C ARG A 34 6.23 7.52 1.23
N TYR A 35 5.13 7.98 0.65
CA TYR A 35 4.23 7.11 -0.10
C TYR A 35 3.91 7.70 -1.46
N ASN A 36 3.99 6.88 -2.49
CA ASN A 36 3.33 7.13 -3.77
C ASN A 36 2.09 6.27 -3.82
N VAL A 37 0.94 6.87 -4.13
CA VAL A 37 -0.35 6.19 -4.20
C VAL A 37 -0.81 6.13 -5.64
N ILE A 38 -1.01 4.91 -6.14
CA ILE A 38 -1.60 4.62 -7.43
C ILE A 38 -3.05 4.22 -7.17
N LEU A 39 -3.97 5.11 -7.55
CA LEU A 39 -5.39 4.95 -7.32
C LEU A 39 -6.04 4.14 -8.43
N ASN A 40 -7.10 3.42 -8.06
CA ASN A 40 -7.92 2.62 -8.97
C ASN A 40 -7.08 1.74 -9.94
N ALA A 41 -6.16 0.98 -9.36
CA ALA A 41 -5.34 0.00 -10.09
C ALA A 41 -6.04 -1.37 -10.19
N SER A 42 -7.36 -1.36 -10.33
CA SER A 42 -8.19 -2.55 -10.51
C SER A 42 -8.97 -2.47 -11.81
N PHE A 43 -9.35 -3.65 -12.33
CA PHE A 43 -10.33 -3.75 -13.39
C PHE A 43 -11.72 -3.90 -12.75
N ASP A 44 -12.43 -2.79 -12.61
CA ASP A 44 -13.69 -2.72 -11.85
C ASP A 44 -14.93 -2.62 -12.78
N GLN A 45 -15.03 -3.51 -13.77
CA GLN A 45 -16.28 -3.67 -14.55
C GLN A 45 -17.31 -4.52 -13.76
N ASP A 46 -18.60 -4.21 -13.90
CA ASP A 46 -19.73 -4.92 -13.25
C ASP A 46 -19.60 -5.07 -11.73
N ILE A 47 -19.28 -3.96 -11.06
CA ILE A 47 -19.09 -3.92 -9.61
C ILE A 47 -20.40 -4.22 -8.88
N PRO A 48 -20.42 -5.17 -7.93
CA PRO A 48 -21.57 -5.36 -7.05
C PRO A 48 -21.90 -4.05 -6.31
N GLY A 49 -23.16 -3.65 -6.29
CA GLY A 49 -23.62 -2.37 -5.71
C GLY A 49 -23.36 -2.18 -4.21
N LYS A 50 -22.76 -3.17 -3.53
CA LYS A 50 -22.29 -3.07 -2.15
C LYS A 50 -21.01 -2.24 -1.99
N PHE A 51 -20.23 -2.06 -3.05
CA PHE A 51 -18.98 -1.29 -3.01
C PHE A 51 -19.22 0.17 -3.38
N LYS A 52 -18.49 1.07 -2.69
CA LYS A 52 -18.35 2.45 -3.12
C LYS A 52 -17.20 2.54 -4.13
N VAL A 53 -17.37 3.37 -5.15
CA VAL A 53 -16.32 3.73 -6.11
C VAL A 53 -16.23 5.23 -6.30
N PHE A 54 -15.08 5.66 -6.78
CA PHE A 54 -14.73 7.06 -7.03
C PHE A 54 -14.12 7.13 -8.45
N PRO A 55 -14.95 7.28 -9.51
CA PRO A 55 -14.48 7.26 -10.89
C PRO A 55 -13.40 8.31 -11.20
N GLU A 56 -13.39 9.42 -10.48
CA GLU A 56 -12.39 10.48 -10.59
C GLU A 56 -10.95 10.04 -10.27
N ASP A 57 -10.78 8.89 -9.60
CA ASP A 57 -9.49 8.31 -9.25
C ASP A 57 -8.86 7.46 -10.36
N GLU A 58 -9.56 7.21 -11.47
CA GLU A 58 -9.07 6.37 -12.56
C GLU A 58 -7.75 6.89 -13.14
N GLY A 59 -6.70 6.06 -13.08
CA GLY A 59 -5.34 6.44 -13.51
C GLY A 59 -4.65 7.44 -12.57
N GLY A 60 -5.21 7.70 -11.39
CA GLY A 60 -4.69 8.66 -10.43
C GLY A 60 -3.35 8.24 -9.85
N LEU A 61 -2.41 9.18 -9.80
CA LEU A 61 -1.11 9.02 -9.18
C LEU A 61 -0.80 10.22 -8.30
N VAL A 62 -0.61 9.99 -7.00
CA VAL A 62 -0.20 11.03 -6.05
C VAL A 62 1.12 10.64 -5.42
N LEU A 63 2.11 11.53 -5.52
CA LEU A 63 3.49 11.24 -5.16
C LEU A 63 3.90 11.92 -3.85
N ASP A 64 4.89 11.33 -3.20
CA ASP A 64 5.58 11.92 -2.05
C ASP A 64 4.64 12.33 -0.91
N LEU A 65 3.69 11.48 -0.54
CA LEU A 65 2.78 11.71 0.58
C LEU A 65 3.40 11.34 1.91
N THR A 66 2.98 12.02 2.98
CA THR A 66 3.14 11.56 4.37
C THR A 66 2.07 10.54 4.71
N GLU A 67 2.23 9.86 5.85
CA GLU A 67 1.25 8.89 6.35
C GLU A 67 -0.15 9.52 6.52
N GLU A 68 -0.23 10.72 7.11
CA GLU A 68 -1.48 11.43 7.33
C GLU A 68 -2.18 11.76 6.01
N LYS A 69 -1.40 12.16 4.99
CA LYS A 69 -1.94 12.45 3.65
C LYS A 69 -2.43 11.21 2.93
N VAL A 70 -1.80 10.06 3.13
CA VAL A 70 -2.34 8.79 2.63
C VAL A 70 -3.67 8.47 3.30
N VAL A 71 -3.78 8.64 4.62
CA VAL A 71 -5.02 8.37 5.35
C VAL A 71 -6.13 9.34 4.94
N GLU A 72 -5.85 10.61 4.74
CA GLU A 72 -6.81 11.59 4.19
C GLU A 72 -7.28 11.22 2.78
N LEU A 73 -6.37 10.71 1.93
CA LEU A 73 -6.67 10.33 0.55
C LEU A 73 -7.48 9.05 0.46
N LEU A 74 -7.11 8.02 1.23
CA LEU A 74 -7.65 6.66 1.09
C LEU A 74 -8.77 6.32 2.07
N TRP A 75 -8.92 7.02 3.20
CA TRP A 75 -10.04 6.80 4.10
C TRP A 75 -11.14 7.82 3.80
N ARG A 76 -12.20 7.40 3.10
CA ARG A 76 -13.26 8.28 2.56
C ARG A 76 -14.63 7.72 2.89
N GLU A 77 -15.56 8.57 3.31
CA GLU A 77 -16.95 8.16 3.61
C GLU A 77 -17.05 6.94 4.56
N ASN A 78 -16.17 6.89 5.57
CA ASN A 78 -16.03 5.76 6.52
C ASN A 78 -15.57 4.43 5.90
N LYS A 79 -15.00 4.46 4.68
CA LYS A 79 -14.56 3.27 3.93
C LYS A 79 -13.10 3.42 3.50
N CYS A 80 -12.47 2.30 3.16
CA CYS A 80 -11.14 2.25 2.57
C CYS A 80 -11.10 1.26 1.40
N PRO A 81 -10.04 1.27 0.55
CA PRO A 81 -9.90 0.30 -0.52
C PRO A 81 -9.96 -1.14 0.00
N VAL A 82 -10.62 -2.03 -0.75
CA VAL A 82 -10.72 -3.46 -0.37
C VAL A 82 -9.38 -4.20 -0.45
N TRP A 83 -8.41 -3.65 -1.17
CA TRP A 83 -7.01 -4.07 -1.13
C TRP A 83 -6.08 -2.90 -1.44
N ILE A 84 -4.89 -2.93 -0.84
CA ILE A 84 -3.78 -2.00 -1.00
C ILE A 84 -2.49 -2.82 -0.98
N ASP A 85 -1.83 -2.95 -2.11
CA ASP A 85 -0.51 -3.60 -2.15
C ASP A 85 0.58 -2.58 -1.82
N ILE A 86 1.42 -2.90 -0.84
CA ILE A 86 2.54 -2.06 -0.39
C ILE A 86 3.87 -2.71 -0.72
N ASN A 87 4.77 -1.96 -1.36
CA ASN A 87 6.16 -2.37 -1.58
C ASN A 87 7.13 -1.20 -1.39
N VAL A 88 8.35 -1.51 -0.93
CA VAL A 88 9.45 -0.53 -0.96
C VAL A 88 9.80 -0.25 -2.42
N LEU A 89 9.79 1.04 -2.80
CA LEU A 89 10.16 1.51 -4.13
C LEU A 89 11.63 1.93 -4.17
N LYS A 90 12.04 2.79 -3.25
CA LYS A 90 13.40 3.37 -3.23
C LYS A 90 13.83 3.70 -1.81
N SER A 91 15.15 3.67 -1.60
CA SER A 91 15.79 4.19 -0.40
C SER A 91 16.41 5.56 -0.66
N GLY A 92 16.26 6.49 0.29
CA GLY A 92 16.95 7.77 0.32
C GLY A 92 17.72 7.95 1.62
N LYS A 93 18.61 8.95 1.67
CA LYS A 93 19.40 9.26 2.89
C LYS A 93 18.53 9.58 4.11
N ARG A 94 17.34 10.13 3.87
CA ARG A 94 16.42 10.63 4.90
C ARG A 94 15.12 9.86 5.00
N SER A 95 14.68 9.20 3.93
CA SER A 95 13.38 8.52 3.90
C SER A 95 13.40 7.22 3.11
N THR A 96 12.47 6.32 3.44
CA THR A 96 12.10 5.16 2.62
C THR A 96 10.80 5.48 1.89
N THR A 97 10.77 5.29 0.57
CA THR A 97 9.55 5.51 -0.21
C THR A 97 8.89 4.19 -0.56
N PHE A 98 7.60 4.08 -0.28
CA PHE A 98 6.74 2.98 -0.69
C PHE A 98 5.91 3.35 -1.90
N ASN A 99 5.53 2.34 -2.68
CA ASN A 99 4.36 2.42 -3.55
C ASN A 99 3.18 1.74 -2.87
N LEU A 100 2.01 2.37 -2.96
CA LEU A 100 0.71 1.81 -2.62
C LEU A 100 -0.09 1.65 -3.90
N LEU A 101 -0.39 0.43 -4.30
CA LEU A 101 -1.29 0.11 -5.39
C LEU A 101 -2.67 -0.15 -4.79
N CYS A 102 -3.68 0.64 -5.15
CA CYS A 102 -4.97 0.62 -4.47
C CYS A 102 -6.10 0.14 -5.38
N ALA A 103 -7.02 -0.63 -4.80
CA ALA A 103 -8.31 -0.92 -5.42
C ALA A 103 -9.14 0.36 -5.64
N GLY A 104 -9.94 0.40 -6.70
CA GLY A 104 -11.00 1.40 -6.91
C GLY A 104 -12.26 1.13 -6.09
N ARG A 105 -12.43 -0.09 -5.57
CA ARG A 105 -13.55 -0.52 -4.72
C ARG A 105 -13.28 -0.26 -3.24
N TYR A 106 -14.25 0.37 -2.57
CA TYR A 106 -14.17 0.76 -1.18
C TYR A 106 -15.25 0.06 -0.34
N SER A 107 -14.88 -0.36 0.87
CA SER A 107 -15.76 -1.05 1.83
C SER A 107 -15.44 -0.63 3.27
N ASP A 108 -16.43 -0.75 4.14
CA ASP A 108 -16.32 -0.71 5.60
C ASP A 108 -16.48 -2.09 6.25
N ASP A 109 -16.96 -3.09 5.49
CA ASP A 109 -17.01 -4.49 5.87
C ASP A 109 -15.62 -5.13 5.71
N GLU A 110 -15.04 -5.56 6.82
CA GLU A 110 -13.71 -6.14 6.87
C GLU A 110 -13.63 -7.52 6.20
N ASN A 111 -14.77 -8.22 6.07
CA ASN A 111 -14.82 -9.50 5.35
C ASN A 111 -14.56 -9.34 3.85
N GLU A 112 -14.72 -8.13 3.31
CA GLU A 112 -14.42 -7.82 1.91
C GLU A 112 -12.94 -7.45 1.70
N PHE A 113 -12.16 -7.25 2.76
CA PHE A 113 -10.74 -6.91 2.61
C PHE A 113 -9.93 -8.16 2.26
N TYR A 114 -9.13 -8.06 1.20
CA TYR A 114 -8.43 -9.22 0.62
C TYR A 114 -7.43 -9.86 1.59
N TYR A 115 -6.84 -9.05 2.48
CA TYR A 115 -5.83 -9.50 3.43
C TYR A 115 -6.35 -9.56 4.88
N HIS A 116 -7.68 -9.50 5.08
CA HIS A 116 -8.28 -9.54 6.42
C HIS A 116 -7.83 -10.77 7.22
N LYS A 117 -7.87 -11.95 6.60
CA LYS A 117 -7.45 -13.23 7.22
C LYS A 117 -5.95 -13.27 7.56
N GLN A 118 -5.13 -12.38 7.00
CA GLN A 118 -3.70 -12.27 7.28
C GLN A 118 -3.40 -11.28 8.42
N GLY A 119 -4.43 -10.63 8.98
CA GLY A 119 -4.29 -9.67 10.07
C GLY A 119 -3.76 -8.30 9.64
N THR A 120 -3.74 -8.01 8.34
CA THR A 120 -3.28 -6.72 7.78
C THR A 120 -4.40 -5.92 7.13
N GLY A 121 -5.66 -6.32 7.33
CA GLY A 121 -6.83 -5.61 6.81
C GLY A 121 -6.79 -5.53 5.28
N PRO A 122 -6.82 -4.32 4.68
CA PRO A 122 -6.72 -4.19 3.23
C PRO A 122 -5.28 -4.25 2.72
N PHE A 123 -4.25 -4.33 3.57
CA PHE A 123 -2.86 -4.19 3.13
C PHE A 123 -2.17 -5.53 2.81
N GLY A 124 -1.61 -5.63 1.60
CA GLY A 124 -0.81 -6.76 1.14
C GLY A 124 0.66 -6.38 1.02
N ILE A 125 1.51 -6.93 1.88
CA ILE A 125 2.96 -6.68 1.81
C ILE A 125 3.56 -7.44 0.63
N LYS A 126 4.18 -6.71 -0.31
CA LYS A 126 4.84 -7.26 -1.49
C LYS A 126 6.35 -7.07 -1.43
N SER A 127 7.07 -7.86 -2.23
CA SER A 127 8.51 -7.67 -2.40
C SER A 127 8.79 -6.30 -3.01
N PRO A 128 10.00 -5.75 -2.82
CA PRO A 128 10.48 -4.69 -3.70
C PRO A 128 10.42 -5.12 -5.16
N LYS A 129 10.52 -4.17 -6.09
CA LYS A 129 10.56 -4.49 -7.51
C LYS A 129 11.84 -5.27 -7.81
N LEU A 130 11.71 -6.58 -7.97
CA LEU A 130 12.83 -7.47 -8.24
C LEU A 130 13.39 -7.20 -9.65
N PRO A 131 14.71 -7.14 -9.83
CA PRO A 131 15.32 -7.04 -11.15
C PRO A 131 15.06 -8.31 -11.97
N ALA A 132 15.09 -8.22 -13.30
CA ALA A 132 14.80 -9.35 -14.19
C ALA A 132 15.74 -10.55 -13.99
N ASN A 133 16.95 -10.31 -13.50
CA ASN A 133 17.96 -11.31 -13.17
C ASN A 133 18.06 -11.59 -11.66
N PHE A 134 16.99 -11.35 -10.90
CA PHE A 134 16.96 -11.68 -9.48
C PHE A 134 17.23 -13.17 -9.26
N GLU A 135 18.13 -13.45 -8.32
CA GLU A 135 18.45 -14.81 -7.89
C GLU A 135 18.12 -14.92 -6.39
N ASP A 136 17.41 -15.98 -6.01
CA ASP A 136 17.03 -16.18 -4.62
C ASP A 136 18.26 -16.25 -3.70
N GLY A 137 18.15 -15.64 -2.53
CA GLY A 137 19.26 -15.47 -1.58
C GLY A 137 20.31 -14.41 -1.96
N LYS A 138 20.28 -13.82 -3.17
CA LYS A 138 21.16 -12.71 -3.55
C LYS A 138 20.45 -11.37 -3.40
N LYS A 139 20.98 -10.53 -2.51
CA LYS A 139 20.51 -9.16 -2.33
C LYS A 139 20.90 -8.28 -3.53
N PHE A 140 20.04 -7.31 -3.85
CA PHE A 140 20.29 -6.32 -4.90
C PHE A 140 20.19 -4.89 -4.37
N LYS A 141 20.51 -3.91 -5.22
CA LYS A 141 20.39 -2.50 -4.91
C LYS A 141 19.12 -1.92 -5.55
N LEU A 142 18.36 -1.15 -4.78
CA LEU A 142 17.17 -0.40 -5.25
C LEU A 142 17.54 0.71 -6.25
#